data_AF-A0AAD7AQJ7-F1
#
_entry.id   AF-A0AAD7AQJ7-F1
#
_cell.length_a   1.000
_cell.length_b   1.000
_cell.length_c   1.000
_cell.angle_alpha   90.00
_cell.angle_beta   90.00
_cell.angle_gamma   90.00
#
_symmetry.space_group_name_H-M   'P 1'
#
loop_
_entity.id
_entity.type
_entity.pdbx_description
1 polymer ?
#
loop_
_entity_poly.entity_id
_entity_poly.type
_entity_poly.pdbx_seq_one_letter_code
_entity_poly.pdbx_strand_id
1 'polypeptide(L)'
;MIQDVPVSVTVCSGGVGVGCAAVPTVSETCVNLTGGLSFLNKEITTATVPGGFVCTFFQDFGCTASGVVNAGTDSQVFLTAGTWNFGHVPGLSGTTNFNDLTSSFSCSPI
;
A
#
# COMPACT_ATOMS: atom_id res chain seq x y z
N MET A 1 28.47 -11.80 -10.28
CA MET A 1 27.05 -12.20 -10.39
C MET A 1 26.29 -11.24 -9.51
N ILE A 2 25.64 -10.22 -10.07
CA ILE A 2 24.85 -9.28 -9.26
C ILE A 2 23.47 -9.95 -9.16
N GLN A 3 23.08 -10.38 -7.97
CA GLN A 3 21.74 -10.90 -7.74
C GLN A 3 20.80 -9.69 -7.76
N ASP A 4 19.95 -9.61 -8.78
CA ASP A 4 18.82 -8.68 -8.80
C ASP A 4 17.82 -9.17 -7.74
N VAL A 5 17.99 -8.71 -6.50
CA VAL A 5 16.98 -8.93 -5.47
C VAL A 5 15.80 -8.05 -5.89
N PRO A 6 14.63 -8.63 -6.21
CA PRO A 6 13.50 -7.83 -6.62
C PRO A 6 13.18 -6.85 -5.49
N VAL A 7 13.27 -5.56 -5.80
CA VAL A 7 12.84 -4.51 -4.89
C VAL A 7 11.36 -4.77 -4.61
N SER A 8 10.99 -4.83 -3.34
CA SER A 8 9.63 -5.22 -2.93
C SER A 8 9.08 -4.27 -1.90
N VAL A 9 7.79 -4.00 -2.00
CA VAL A 9 7.01 -3.36 -0.95
C VAL A 9 6.55 -4.45 0.00
N THR A 10 6.75 -4.24 1.30
CA THR A 10 6.24 -5.16 2.32
C THR A 10 4.96 -4.57 2.89
N VAL A 11 3.86 -5.31 2.83
CA VAL A 11 2.56 -4.91 3.39
C VAL A 11 2.16 -5.91 4.46
N CYS A 12 1.64 -5.43 5.60
CA CYS A 12 1.36 -6.24 6.77
C CYS A 12 -0.04 -5.95 7.31
N SER A 13 -0.74 -6.99 7.78
CA SER A 13 -2.00 -6.83 8.50
C SER A 13 -1.84 -6.44 9.96
N GLY A 14 -0.64 -6.60 10.52
CA GLY A 14 -0.27 -6.05 11.83
C GLY A 14 0.93 -5.12 11.76
N GLY A 15 1.60 -4.98 12.90
CA GLY A 15 2.92 -4.35 12.94
C GLY A 15 3.94 -5.05 12.03
N VAL A 16 5.08 -4.41 11.80
CA VAL A 16 6.15 -4.96 10.96
C VAL A 16 6.50 -6.39 11.39
N GLY A 17 6.43 -7.33 10.44
CA GLY A 17 6.70 -8.76 10.66
C GLY A 17 5.48 -9.62 11.01
N VAL A 18 4.29 -9.03 11.19
CA VAL A 18 3.06 -9.76 11.51
C VAL A 18 2.11 -9.75 10.32
N GLY A 19 1.82 -10.95 9.78
CA GLY A 19 0.89 -11.10 8.66
C GLY A 19 1.34 -10.32 7.42
N CYS A 20 2.62 -10.43 7.06
CA CYS A 20 3.21 -9.64 5.98
C CYS A 20 3.32 -10.42 4.67
N ALA A 21 3.17 -9.72 3.55
CA ALA A 21 3.57 -10.17 2.22
C ALA A 21 4.59 -9.18 1.64
N ALA A 22 5.66 -9.72 1.05
CA ALA A 22 6.56 -8.95 0.19
C ALA A 22 6.05 -9.05 -1.25
N VAL A 23 5.66 -7.92 -1.82
CA VAL A 23 5.19 -7.84 -3.20
C VAL A 23 6.26 -7.15 -4.04
N PRO A 24 6.79 -7.80 -5.09
CA PRO A 24 7.75 -7.17 -5.98
C PRO A 24 7.19 -5.86 -6.54
N THR A 25 7.96 -4.77 -6.43
CA THR A 25 7.61 -3.50 -7.07
C THR A 25 7.86 -3.63 -8.55
N VAL A 26 6.81 -3.87 -9.32
CA VAL A 26 6.85 -3.74 -10.78
C VAL A 26 6.27 -2.38 -11.11
N SER A 27 7.06 -1.54 -11.80
CA SER A 27 6.66 -0.16 -12.13
C SER A 27 5.28 -0.13 -12.75
N GLU A 28 4.41 0.74 -12.23
CA GLU A 28 3.07 1.07 -12.76
C GLU A 28 2.08 -0.12 -12.81
N THR A 29 2.43 -1.27 -12.22
CA THR A 29 1.52 -2.42 -12.17
C THR A 29 0.58 -2.28 -10.99
N CYS A 30 -0.73 -2.26 -11.28
CA CYS A 30 -1.74 -2.32 -10.23
C CYS A 30 -1.79 -3.72 -9.59
N VAL A 31 -1.62 -3.77 -8.28
CA VAL A 31 -1.73 -4.98 -7.47
C VAL A 31 -3.07 -4.97 -6.74
N ASN A 32 -3.97 -5.87 -7.12
CA ASN A 32 -5.20 -6.12 -6.38
C ASN A 32 -4.94 -7.12 -5.24
N LEU A 33 -5.47 -6.85 -4.04
CA LEU A 33 -5.38 -7.72 -2.89
C LEU A 33 -6.38 -8.89 -3.01
N THR A 34 -6.18 -9.72 -4.02
CA THR A 34 -7.02 -10.89 -4.31
C THR A 34 -6.17 -12.16 -4.33
N GLY A 35 -6.82 -13.33 -4.44
CA GLY A 35 -6.11 -14.62 -4.44
C GLY A 35 -5.24 -14.78 -3.19
N GLY A 36 -3.94 -15.01 -3.38
CA GLY A 36 -2.97 -15.18 -2.27
C GLY A 36 -2.77 -13.95 -1.39
N LEU A 37 -3.22 -12.76 -1.82
CA LEU A 37 -3.16 -11.51 -1.06
C LEU A 37 -4.50 -11.15 -0.41
N SER A 38 -5.54 -11.97 -0.55
CA SER A 38 -6.88 -11.70 -0.01
C SER A 38 -6.91 -11.51 1.51
N PHE A 39 -5.95 -12.09 2.24
CA PHE A 39 -5.83 -11.90 3.70
C PHE A 39 -5.38 -10.49 4.10
N LEU A 40 -4.87 -9.70 3.15
CA LEU A 40 -4.48 -8.30 3.34
C LEU A 40 -5.57 -7.32 2.87
N ASN A 41 -6.58 -7.82 2.16
CA ASN A 41 -7.64 -6.98 1.62
C ASN A 41 -8.44 -6.34 2.76
N LYS A 42 -8.40 -5.01 2.85
CA LYS A 42 -8.98 -4.23 3.95
C LYS A 42 -8.47 -4.65 5.32
N GLU A 43 -7.23 -5.12 5.37
CA GLU A 43 -6.58 -5.55 6.61
C GLU A 43 -5.18 -4.94 6.75
N ILE A 44 -4.67 -4.19 5.76
CA ILE A 44 -3.33 -3.57 5.84
C ILE A 44 -3.33 -2.48 6.91
N THR A 45 -2.38 -2.62 7.83
CA THR A 45 -2.14 -1.66 8.92
C THR A 45 -0.73 -1.06 8.87
N THR A 46 0.22 -1.75 8.25
CA THR A 46 1.60 -1.27 8.10
C THR A 46 2.14 -1.57 6.70
N ALA A 47 2.91 -0.66 6.12
CA ALA A 47 3.69 -0.94 4.92
C ALA A 47 5.12 -0.42 5.04
N THR A 48 6.06 -1.11 4.37
CA THR A 48 7.43 -0.65 4.16
C THR A 48 7.66 -0.48 2.67
N VAL A 49 7.83 0.77 2.26
CA VAL A 49 8.09 1.17 0.88
C VAL A 49 9.61 1.26 0.68
N PRO A 50 10.17 0.60 -0.35
CA PRO A 50 11.59 0.62 -0.61
C PRO A 50 12.08 2.01 -1.09
N GLY A 51 13.38 2.25 -0.90
CA GLY A 51 14.04 3.46 -1.41
C GLY A 51 13.90 3.61 -2.93
N GLY A 52 13.66 4.84 -3.40
CA GLY A 52 13.51 5.12 -4.83
C GLY A 52 12.14 4.79 -5.42
N PHE A 53 11.13 4.52 -4.59
CA PHE A 53 9.75 4.29 -5.01
C PHE A 53 8.76 5.19 -4.25
N VAL A 54 7.63 5.45 -4.91
CA VAL A 54 6.40 5.94 -4.30
C VAL A 54 5.31 4.91 -4.57
N CYS A 55 4.54 4.56 -3.54
CA CYS A 55 3.42 3.64 -3.64
C CYS A 55 2.11 4.37 -3.33
N THR A 56 1.13 4.21 -4.20
CA THR A 56 -0.23 4.69 -3.98
C THR A 56 -1.10 3.52 -3.55
N PHE A 57 -1.77 3.67 -2.40
CA PHE A 57 -2.70 2.69 -1.85
C PHE A 57 -4.13 3.20 -2.04
N PHE A 58 -5.04 2.33 -2.45
CA PHE A 58 -6.41 2.67 -2.85
C PHE A 58 -7.43 1.87 -2.05
N GLN A 59 -8.55 2.49 -1.69
CA GLN A 59 -9.62 1.81 -0.96
C GLN A 59 -10.30 0.71 -1.79
N ASP A 60 -10.30 0.86 -3.11
CA ASP A 60 -10.94 -0.06 -4.05
C ASP A 60 -9.93 -0.83 -4.89
N PHE A 61 -10.42 -1.86 -5.57
CA PHE A 61 -9.64 -2.60 -6.56
C PHE A 61 -9.40 -1.76 -7.82
N GLY A 62 -8.39 -2.17 -8.59
CA GLY A 62 -8.08 -1.60 -9.90
C GLY A 62 -7.26 -0.31 -9.84
N CYS A 63 -6.73 0.07 -8.67
CA CYS A 63 -5.92 1.27 -8.47
C CYS A 63 -6.62 2.53 -8.97
N THR A 64 -7.92 2.63 -8.64
CA THR A 64 -8.75 3.77 -9.02
C THR A 64 -9.09 4.59 -7.79
N ALA A 65 -9.04 5.92 -7.95
CA ALA A 65 -9.52 6.86 -6.93
C ALA A 65 -11.06 6.97 -6.90
N SER A 66 -11.77 6.10 -7.63
CA SER A 66 -13.21 6.17 -7.92
C SER A 66 -14.10 5.67 -6.78
N GLY A 67 -13.51 5.41 -5.62
CA GLY A 67 -14.14 4.75 -4.50
C GLY A 67 -15.21 5.53 -3.78
N VAL A 68 -16.17 4.79 -3.22
CA VAL A 68 -17.03 5.27 -2.16
C VAL A 68 -16.11 5.66 -1.00
N VAL A 69 -15.79 6.95 -0.89
CA VAL A 69 -15.11 7.48 0.29
C VAL A 69 -16.00 7.14 1.48
N ASN A 70 -15.48 6.35 2.42
CA ASN A 70 -16.07 6.33 3.75
C ASN A 70 -16.05 7.79 4.23
N ALA A 71 -17.21 8.32 4.62
CA ALA A 71 -17.35 9.75 4.88
C ALA A 71 -16.25 10.23 5.85
N GLY A 72 -15.29 11.01 5.33
CA GLY A 72 -14.15 11.54 6.10
C GLY A 72 -12.79 10.89 5.88
N THR A 73 -12.62 9.92 4.96
CA THR A 73 -11.30 9.37 4.59
C THR A 73 -10.97 9.61 3.11
N ASP A 74 -9.67 9.75 2.79
CA ASP A 74 -9.20 9.90 1.41
C ASP A 74 -9.41 8.60 0.65
N SER A 75 -9.79 8.62 -0.63
CA SER A 75 -9.94 7.39 -1.44
C SER A 75 -8.62 6.70 -1.78
N GLN A 76 -7.51 7.41 -1.59
CA GLN A 76 -6.15 6.93 -1.82
C GLN A 76 -5.13 7.69 -0.96
N VAL A 77 -3.98 7.08 -0.71
CA VAL A 77 -2.84 7.71 -0.03
C VAL A 77 -1.53 7.44 -0.76
N PHE A 78 -0.59 8.38 -0.69
CA PHE A 78 0.70 8.31 -1.37
C PHE A 78 1.82 8.18 -0.34
N LEU A 79 2.54 7.06 -0.39
CA LEU A 79 3.59 6.73 0.56
C LEU A 79 4.93 6.65 -0.17
N THR A 80 5.86 7.52 0.21
CA THR A 80 7.25 7.46 -0.25
C THR A 80 8.03 6.41 0.54
N ALA A 81 9.31 6.21 0.20
CA ALA A 81 10.20 5.30 0.92
C ALA A 81 10.15 5.48 2.45
N GLY A 82 10.03 4.37 3.17
CA GLY A 82 9.93 4.36 4.63
C GLY A 82 8.95 3.32 5.15
N THR A 83 8.82 3.27 6.48
CA THR A 83 7.82 2.44 7.18
C THR A 83 6.66 3.32 7.61
N TRP A 84 5.44 2.93 7.24
CA TRP A 84 4.22 3.69 7.43
C TRP A 84 3.21 2.90 8.25
N ASN A 85 2.61 3.57 9.23
CA ASN A 85 1.45 3.07 9.98
C ASN A 85 0.18 3.66 9.35
N PHE A 86 -0.72 2.81 8.88
CA PHE A 86 -1.91 3.22 8.13
C PHE A 86 -2.95 3.93 9.02
N GLY A 87 -2.87 3.79 10.34
CA GLY A 87 -3.62 4.63 11.28
C GLY A 87 -3.25 6.12 11.20
N HIS A 88 -2.09 6.45 10.65
CA HIS A 88 -1.60 7.82 10.51
C HIS A 88 -0.68 7.99 9.30
N VAL A 89 -1.27 8.19 8.13
CA VAL A 89 -0.54 8.39 6.86
C VAL A 89 -0.78 9.79 6.27
N PRO A 90 0.14 10.30 5.44
CA PRO A 90 -0.09 11.51 4.66
C PRO A 90 -1.28 11.32 3.70
N GLY A 91 -2.31 12.14 3.90
CA GLY A 91 -3.49 12.26 3.04
C GLY A 91 -3.49 13.58 2.26
N LEU A 92 -4.56 13.83 1.51
CA LEU A 92 -4.68 15.02 0.64
C LEU A 92 -4.86 16.31 1.44
N SER A 93 -5.53 16.23 2.60
CA SER A 93 -5.90 17.39 3.43
C SER A 93 -5.15 17.45 4.76
N GLY A 94 -4.12 16.60 4.93
CA GLY A 94 -3.43 16.37 6.20
C GLY A 94 -3.29 14.88 6.47
N THR A 95 -2.95 14.52 7.69
CA THR A 95 -2.82 13.11 8.08
C THR A 95 -4.19 12.45 8.12
N THR A 96 -4.33 11.27 7.55
CA THR A 96 -5.57 10.50 7.50
C THR A 96 -5.36 9.11 8.07
N ASN A 97 -6.46 8.50 8.52
CA ASN A 97 -6.49 7.10 8.92
C ASN A 97 -6.93 6.26 7.72
N PHE A 98 -5.99 5.49 7.18
CA PHE A 98 -6.17 4.57 6.06
C PHE A 98 -6.09 3.09 6.49
N ASN A 99 -6.17 2.82 7.80
CA ASN A 99 -6.08 1.48 8.36
C ASN A 99 -7.25 0.61 7.88
N ASP A 100 -6.98 -0.63 7.49
CA ASP A 100 -8.01 -1.60 7.10
C ASP A 100 -8.88 -1.14 5.92
N LEU A 101 -8.36 -0.24 5.08
CA LEU A 101 -9.09 0.29 3.93
C LEU A 101 -8.54 -0.17 2.58
N THR A 102 -7.27 -0.54 2.50
CA THR A 102 -6.61 -0.84 1.21
C THR A 102 -7.20 -2.08 0.55
N SER A 103 -7.59 -1.98 -0.72
CA SER A 103 -7.95 -3.13 -1.57
C SER A 103 -7.02 -3.30 -2.79
N SER A 104 -6.32 -2.23 -3.20
CA SER A 104 -5.26 -2.31 -4.20
C SER A 104 -4.16 -1.29 -3.98
N PHE A 105 -2.99 -1.51 -4.58
CA PHE A 105 -1.90 -0.54 -4.58
C PHE A 105 -1.10 -0.62 -5.87
N SER A 106 -0.40 0.46 -6.19
CA SER A 106 0.55 0.53 -7.31
C SER A 106 1.80 1.28 -6.84
N CYS A 107 2.97 0.87 -7.33
CA CYS A 107 4.22 1.53 -7.01
C CYS A 107 4.95 1.94 -8.29
N SER A 108 5.57 3.11 -8.27
CA SER A 108 6.40 3.63 -9.34
C SER A 108 7.74 4.11 -8.81
N PRO A 109 8.83 3.98 -9.58
CA PRO A 109 10.09 4.65 -9.28
C PRO A 109 9.90 6.18 -9.18
N ILE A 110 10.72 6.86 -8.37
CA ILE A 110 10.78 8.34 -8.28
C ILE A 110 12.03 8.91 -8.95
#